data_AF-A0A2A5BLQ1-F1
#
_entry.id   AF-A0A2A5BLQ1-F1
#
_cell.length_a   1.000
_cell.length_b   1.000
_cell.length_c   1.000
_cell.angle_alpha   90.00
_cell.angle_beta   90.00
_cell.angle_gamma   90.00
#
_symmetry.space_group_name_H-M   'P 1'
#
loop_
_entity.id
_entity.type
_entity.pdbx_description
1 polymer ?
#
loop_
_entity_poly.entity_id
_entity_poly.type
_entity_poly.pdbx_seq_one_letter_code
_entity_poly.pdbx_strand_id
1 'polypeptide(L)'
;MLFSAWGLFSSPVFAITSPPIPLEPIYFEPPVVEATEEFYQYSCVQLDKSIRNLYPYKYSYKPGFYEDDFNRIAVVSITSDIVPVLKGLLGVFYLTYSNLVEEKERRRVLGVDKKIEMLQQVKAEKHCFE
;
A
#
# COMPACT_ATOMS: atom_id res chain seq x y z
N MET A 1 1.79 36.02 54.92
CA MET A 1 1.91 34.64 54.41
C MET A 1 0.80 34.41 53.40
N LEU A 2 1.09 34.51 52.10
CA LEU A 2 0.16 34.13 51.02
C LEU A 2 1.02 33.51 49.92
N PHE A 3 1.06 32.17 49.87
CA PHE A 3 1.71 31.41 48.80
C PHE A 3 0.67 31.16 47.70
N SER A 4 0.82 31.83 46.57
CA SER A 4 0.10 31.55 45.33
C SER A 4 0.83 30.42 44.58
N ALA A 5 0.23 29.24 44.56
CA ALA A 5 0.69 28.11 43.75
C ALA A 5 0.16 28.27 42.31
N TRP A 6 1.02 28.72 41.40
CA TRP A 6 0.77 28.65 39.96
C TRP A 6 1.17 27.27 39.45
N GLY A 7 0.17 26.42 39.21
CA GLY A 7 0.35 25.12 38.57
C GLY A 7 0.60 25.28 37.07
N LEU A 8 1.81 24.95 36.63
CA LEU A 8 2.17 24.82 35.22
C LEU A 8 1.49 23.56 34.65
N PHE A 9 0.41 23.75 33.88
CA PHE A 9 -0.12 22.69 33.02
C PHE A 9 0.76 22.58 31.76
N SER A 10 1.63 21.56 31.74
CA SER A 10 2.33 21.13 30.52
C SER A 10 1.40 20.21 29.73
N SER A 11 0.90 20.68 28.59
CA SER A 11 0.16 19.83 27.65
C SER A 11 1.14 18.95 26.87
N PRO A 12 0.91 17.63 26.74
CA PRO A 12 1.72 16.79 25.86
C PRO A 12 1.46 17.18 24.40
N VAL A 13 2.51 17.68 23.73
CA VAL A 13 2.51 17.88 22.28
C VAL A 13 2.71 16.50 21.64
N PHE A 14 1.64 15.92 21.13
CA PHE A 14 1.74 14.76 20.25
C PHE A 14 2.12 15.25 18.85
N ALA A 15 3.37 15.01 18.46
CA ALA A 15 3.81 15.24 17.09
C ALA A 15 3.16 14.19 16.18
N ILE A 16 2.18 14.62 15.39
CA ILE A 16 1.60 13.80 14.33
C ILE A 16 2.64 13.78 13.21
N THR A 17 3.34 12.67 13.03
CA THR A 17 4.24 12.49 11.88
C THR A 17 3.38 12.54 10.63
N SER A 18 3.63 13.49 9.71
CA SER A 18 2.94 13.47 8.43
C SER A 18 3.22 12.13 7.75
N PRO A 19 2.21 11.40 7.27
CA PRO A 19 2.45 10.24 6.44
C PRO A 19 3.28 10.70 5.23
N PRO A 20 4.17 9.84 4.72
CA PRO A 20 4.99 10.20 3.57
C PRO A 20 4.09 10.62 2.41
N ILE A 21 4.35 11.81 1.86
CA ILE A 21 3.66 12.30 0.66
C ILE A 21 3.97 11.31 -0.46
N PRO A 22 2.96 10.78 -1.17
CA PRO A 22 3.18 9.90 -2.30
C PRO A 22 3.96 10.69 -3.37
N LEU A 23 5.19 10.27 -3.64
CA LEU A 23 6.02 10.79 -4.75
C LEU A 23 5.62 10.17 -6.10
N GLU A 24 4.67 9.24 -6.06
CA GLU A 24 4.20 8.46 -7.19
C GLU A 24 3.28 9.33 -8.07
N PRO A 25 3.35 9.20 -9.41
CA PRO A 25 2.54 10.03 -10.32
C PRO A 25 1.05 9.74 -10.13
N ILE A 26 0.21 10.77 -10.29
CA ILE A 26 -1.26 10.68 -10.17
C ILE A 26 -1.85 9.68 -11.17
N TYR A 27 -1.30 9.65 -12.39
CA TYR A 27 -1.66 8.67 -13.40
C TYR A 27 -0.55 7.64 -13.51
N PHE A 28 -0.87 6.40 -13.14
CA PHE A 28 0.03 5.28 -13.23
C PHE A 28 -0.06 4.61 -14.59
N GLU A 29 1.04 4.63 -15.34
CA GLU A 29 1.20 3.77 -16.51
C GLU A 29 1.72 2.41 -16.06
N PRO A 30 1.08 1.29 -16.45
CA PRO A 30 1.54 -0.03 -16.08
C PRO A 30 2.96 -0.28 -16.65
N PRO A 31 3.89 -0.84 -15.87
CA PRO A 31 5.23 -1.10 -16.35
C PRO A 31 5.21 -2.18 -17.44
N VAL A 32 5.89 -1.90 -18.54
CA VAL A 32 6.25 -2.93 -19.53
C VAL A 32 7.47 -3.66 -19.00
N VAL A 33 7.31 -4.95 -18.68
CA VAL A 33 8.39 -5.79 -18.15
C VAL A 33 8.85 -6.72 -19.25
N GLU A 34 10.01 -6.43 -19.82
CA GLU A 34 10.64 -7.27 -20.85
C GLU A 34 11.64 -8.25 -20.22
N ALA A 35 11.80 -9.41 -20.85
CA ALA A 35 12.78 -10.40 -20.43
C ALA A 35 14.19 -9.92 -20.78
N THR A 36 15.05 -9.80 -19.77
CA THR A 36 16.49 -9.57 -19.99
C THR A 36 17.18 -10.83 -20.48
N GLU A 37 18.34 -10.69 -21.12
CA GLU A 37 19.18 -11.83 -21.55
C GLU A 37 19.51 -12.79 -20.39
N GLU A 38 19.58 -12.28 -19.16
CA GLU A 38 19.80 -13.09 -17.96
C GLU A 38 18.70 -14.14 -17.77
N PHE A 39 17.42 -13.75 -17.90
CA PHE A 39 16.30 -14.70 -17.77
C PHE A 39 16.27 -15.71 -18.92
N TYR A 40 16.75 -15.32 -20.10
CA TYR A 40 16.97 -16.22 -21.22
C TYR A 40 18.10 -17.23 -20.99
N GLN A 41 18.95 -17.05 -19.97
CA GLN A 41 19.97 -18.04 -19.59
C GLN A 41 19.52 -18.98 -18.45
N TYR A 42 18.38 -18.69 -17.79
CA TYR A 42 17.88 -19.54 -16.69
C TYR A 42 17.45 -20.93 -17.18
N SER A 43 17.73 -21.96 -16.40
CA SER A 43 17.17 -23.31 -16.62
C SER A 43 15.67 -23.36 -16.30
N CYS A 44 14.95 -24.38 -16.81
CA CYS A 44 13.52 -24.55 -16.53
C CYS A 44 13.22 -24.54 -15.02
N VAL A 45 14.05 -25.24 -14.23
CA VAL A 45 13.94 -25.27 -12.75
C VAL A 45 14.17 -23.89 -12.12
N GLN A 46 15.11 -23.11 -12.66
CA GLN A 46 15.36 -21.74 -12.18
C GLN A 46 14.21 -20.79 -12.50
N LEU A 47 13.60 -20.92 -13.69
CA LEU A 47 12.40 -20.16 -14.07
C LEU A 47 11.23 -20.49 -13.13
N ASP A 48 10.96 -21.77 -12.89
CA ASP A 48 9.88 -22.19 -12.00
C ASP A 48 10.11 -21.75 -10.56
N LYS A 49 11.34 -21.89 -10.06
CA LYS A 49 11.70 -21.37 -8.72
C LYS A 49 11.48 -19.86 -8.64
N SER A 50 11.83 -19.12 -9.69
CA SER A 50 11.67 -17.66 -9.73
C SER A 50 10.19 -17.26 -9.73
N ILE A 51 9.37 -17.92 -10.54
CA ILE A 51 7.91 -17.76 -10.54
C ILE A 51 7.34 -18.07 -9.15
N ARG A 52 7.72 -19.22 -8.56
CA ARG A 52 7.27 -19.63 -7.23
C ARG A 52 7.61 -18.61 -6.14
N ASN A 53 8.79 -18.00 -6.20
CA ASN A 53 9.21 -17.00 -5.23
C ASN A 53 8.40 -15.69 -5.35
N LEU A 54 7.80 -15.42 -6.51
CA LEU A 54 7.00 -14.21 -6.74
C LEU A 54 5.52 -14.38 -6.32
N TYR A 55 4.98 -15.60 -6.33
CA TYR A 55 3.57 -15.85 -6.02
C TYR A 55 3.07 -15.28 -4.68
N PRO A 56 3.81 -15.34 -3.55
CA PRO A 56 3.35 -14.75 -2.30
C PRO A 56 3.11 -13.23 -2.37
N TYR A 57 3.75 -12.55 -3.33
CA TYR A 57 3.62 -11.11 -3.53
C TYR A 57 2.50 -10.73 -4.50
N LYS A 58 1.79 -11.70 -5.09
CA LYS A 58 0.63 -11.47 -5.96
C LYS A 58 -0.63 -11.03 -5.20
N TYR A 59 -0.63 -11.17 -3.88
CA TYR A 59 -1.78 -10.82 -3.06
C TYR A 59 -1.57 -9.49 -2.33
N SER A 60 -2.64 -8.70 -2.22
CA SER A 60 -2.72 -7.54 -1.34
C SER A 60 -3.12 -8.02 0.06
N TYR A 61 -2.49 -7.46 1.09
CA TYR A 61 -2.81 -7.75 2.48
C TYR A 61 -3.74 -6.68 3.08
N LYS A 62 -3.96 -5.57 2.37
CA LYS A 62 -4.91 -4.54 2.74
C LYS A 62 -6.35 -5.02 2.48
N PRO A 63 -7.25 -4.97 3.47
CA PRO A 63 -8.66 -5.26 3.25
C PRO A 63 -9.30 -4.24 2.29
N GLY A 64 -10.35 -4.68 1.58
CA GLY A 64 -11.14 -3.80 0.74
C GLY A 64 -11.80 -2.67 1.55
N PHE A 65 -12.20 -1.60 0.86
CA PHE A 65 -12.77 -0.42 1.52
C PHE A 65 -13.90 -0.74 2.51
N TYR A 66 -14.81 -1.65 2.14
CA TYR A 66 -15.97 -2.04 2.95
C TYR A 66 -15.69 -3.10 4.01
N GLU A 67 -14.56 -3.81 3.91
CA GLU A 67 -14.14 -4.87 4.83
C GLU A 67 -13.32 -4.30 6.00
N ASP A 68 -12.78 -3.10 5.83
CA ASP A 68 -12.01 -2.39 6.84
C ASP A 68 -12.92 -1.59 7.79
N ASP A 69 -12.97 -2.00 9.05
CA ASP A 69 -13.78 -1.33 10.08
C ASP A 69 -13.33 0.11 10.34
N PHE A 70 -12.05 0.45 10.12
CA PHE A 70 -11.57 1.82 10.29
C PHE A 70 -12.07 2.74 9.19
N ASN A 71 -12.21 2.26 7.94
CA ASN A 71 -12.83 3.04 6.87
C ASN A 71 -14.29 3.37 7.22
N ARG A 72 -15.04 2.41 7.80
CA ARG A 72 -16.41 2.64 8.26
C ARG A 72 -16.48 3.71 9.35
N ILE A 73 -15.61 3.60 10.36
CA ILE A 73 -15.53 4.60 11.45
C ILE A 73 -15.17 5.97 10.90
N ALA A 74 -14.22 6.03 9.96
CA ALA A 74 -13.81 7.28 9.34
C ALA A 74 -14.96 7.93 8.55
N VAL A 75 -15.71 7.16 7.73
CA VAL A 75 -16.90 7.68 7.03
C VAL A 75 -17.93 8.21 8.02
N VAL A 76 -18.27 7.45 9.07
CA VAL A 76 -19.21 7.88 10.11
C VAL A 76 -18.73 9.15 10.80
N SER A 77 -17.44 9.28 11.08
CA SER A 77 -16.86 10.48 11.70
C SER A 77 -16.92 11.73 10.83
N ILE A 78 -16.96 11.57 9.51
CA ILE A 78 -17.09 12.66 8.54
C ILE A 78 -18.55 13.07 8.38
N THR A 79 -19.47 12.11 8.36
CA THR A 79 -20.90 12.37 8.08
C THR A 79 -21.71 12.70 9.33
N SER A 80 -21.18 12.47 10.53
CA SER A 80 -21.90 12.73 11.78
C SER A 80 -21.64 14.14 12.30
N ASP A 81 -22.69 14.96 12.36
CA ASP A 81 -22.63 16.31 12.96
C ASP A 81 -22.34 16.32 14.48
N ILE A 82 -22.41 15.15 15.11
CA ILE A 82 -22.15 14.92 16.55
C ILE A 82 -20.65 15.03 16.86
N VAL A 83 -19.81 14.84 15.84
CA VAL A 83 -18.37 14.70 16.00
C VAL A 83 -17.71 16.06 15.73
N PRO A 84 -17.01 16.68 16.70
CA PRO A 84 -16.43 18.01 16.52
C PRO A 84 -15.49 18.04 15.31
N VAL A 85 -15.47 19.16 14.58
CA VAL A 85 -14.75 19.39 13.29
C VAL A 85 -13.37 18.72 13.22
N LEU A 86 -12.61 18.73 14.32
CA LEU A 86 -11.28 18.10 14.41
C LEU A 86 -11.28 16.60 14.11
N LYS A 87 -12.31 15.86 14.54
CA LYS A 87 -12.43 14.41 14.33
C LYS A 87 -12.88 14.06 12.91
N GLY A 88 -13.76 14.88 12.30
CA GLY A 88 -14.12 14.73 10.88
C GLY A 88 -12.92 14.92 9.95
N LEU A 89 -12.04 15.87 10.27
CA LEU A 89 -10.78 16.08 9.53
C LEU A 89 -9.84 14.86 9.63
N LEU A 90 -9.74 14.23 10.81
CA LEU A 90 -8.98 12.99 10.98
C LEU A 90 -9.55 11.84 10.14
N GLY A 91 -10.88 11.75 10.04
CA GLY A 91 -11.54 10.78 9.15
C GLY A 91 -11.16 10.99 7.69
N VAL A 92 -11.25 12.23 7.18
CA VAL A 92 -10.83 12.56 5.81
C VAL A 92 -9.36 12.21 5.57
N PHE A 93 -8.50 12.56 6.52
CA PHE A 93 -7.07 12.29 6.43
C PHE A 93 -6.78 10.79 6.39
N TYR A 94 -7.44 10.01 7.24
CA TYR A 94 -7.31 8.56 7.28
C TYR A 94 -7.78 7.93 5.97
N LEU A 95 -8.96 8.30 5.45
CA LEU A 95 -9.46 7.77 4.17
C LEU A 95 -8.55 8.12 3.01
N THR A 96 -8.01 9.34 3.00
CA THR A 96 -7.05 9.78 1.99
C THR A 96 -5.77 8.93 2.06
N TYR A 97 -5.22 8.74 3.26
CA TYR A 97 -4.06 7.87 3.46
C TYR A 97 -4.34 6.41 3.06
N SER A 98 -5.47 5.85 3.49
CA SER A 98 -5.89 4.48 3.16
C SER A 98 -5.99 4.27 1.64
N ASN A 99 -6.55 5.25 0.91
CA ASN A 99 -6.64 5.20 -0.54
C ASN A 99 -5.25 5.18 -1.22
N LEU A 100 -4.32 6.02 -0.75
CA LEU A 100 -2.94 6.05 -1.25
C LEU A 100 -2.20 4.73 -1.01
N VAL A 101 -2.39 4.12 0.16
CA VAL A 101 -1.79 2.80 0.47
C VAL A 101 -2.38 1.72 -0.44
N GLU A 102 -3.68 1.75 -0.69
CA GLU A 102 -4.33 0.79 -1.60
C GLU A 102 -3.79 0.89 -3.03
N GLU A 103 -3.61 2.10 -3.52
CA GLU A 103 -3.05 2.34 -4.84
C GLU A 103 -1.62 1.80 -4.93
N LYS A 104 -0.80 2.06 -3.91
CA LYS A 104 0.57 1.54 -3.83
C LYS A 104 0.62 0.02 -3.81
N GLU A 105 -0.26 -0.64 -3.04
CA GLU A 105 -0.35 -2.09 -3.04
C GLU A 105 -0.77 -2.65 -4.40
N ARG A 106 -1.75 -2.01 -5.05
CA ARG A 106 -2.21 -2.39 -6.39
C ARG A 106 -1.08 -2.30 -7.42
N ARG A 107 -0.29 -1.22 -7.40
CA ARG A 107 0.88 -1.04 -8.28
C ARG A 107 1.95 -2.12 -8.03
N ARG A 108 2.21 -2.45 -6.76
CA ARG A 108 3.14 -3.53 -6.38
C ARG A 108 2.68 -4.87 -6.93
N VAL A 109 1.41 -5.24 -6.71
CA VAL A 109 0.84 -6.50 -7.21
C VAL A 109 0.92 -6.56 -8.74
N LEU A 110 0.56 -5.46 -9.44
CA LEU A 110 0.63 -5.42 -10.89
C LEU A 110 2.06 -5.63 -11.41
N GLY A 111 3.06 -5.01 -10.79
CA GLY A 111 4.47 -5.22 -11.16
C GLY A 111 4.93 -6.67 -10.96
N VAL A 112 4.46 -7.33 -9.91
CA VAL A 112 4.72 -8.75 -9.67
C VAL A 112 4.03 -9.62 -10.72
N ASP A 113 2.76 -9.33 -11.04
CA ASP A 113 2.01 -10.05 -12.08
C ASP A 113 2.70 -9.96 -13.44
N LYS A 114 3.11 -8.75 -13.85
CA LYS A 114 3.83 -8.54 -15.11
C LYS A 114 5.16 -9.29 -15.16
N LYS A 115 5.87 -9.37 -14.03
CA LYS A 115 7.10 -10.15 -13.93
C LYS A 115 6.85 -11.66 -14.01
N ILE A 116 5.77 -12.16 -13.41
CA ILE A 116 5.37 -13.56 -13.53
C ILE A 116 4.99 -13.89 -14.97
N GLU A 117 4.17 -13.05 -15.61
CA GLU A 117 3.77 -13.21 -17.02
C GLU A 117 5.00 -13.25 -17.94
N MET A 118 5.96 -12.33 -17.75
CA MET A 118 7.22 -12.33 -18.49
C MET A 118 8.00 -13.64 -18.31
N LEU A 119 8.15 -14.13 -17.06
CA LEU A 119 8.86 -15.39 -16.82
C LEU A 119 8.10 -16.60 -17.39
N GLN A 120 6.78 -16.59 -17.37
CA GLN A 120 5.93 -17.61 -17.99
C GLN A 120 6.07 -17.60 -19.52
N GLN A 121 6.18 -16.43 -20.13
CA GLN A 121 6.46 -16.29 -21.55
C GLN A 121 7.82 -16.92 -21.90
N VAL A 122 8.88 -16.60 -21.15
CA VAL A 122 10.22 -17.21 -21.36
C VAL A 122 10.17 -18.73 -21.17
N LYS A 123 9.42 -19.22 -20.17
CA LYS A 123 9.21 -20.66 -19.95
C LYS A 123 8.55 -21.33 -21.17
N ALA A 124 7.54 -20.67 -21.75
CA ALA A 124 6.84 -21.14 -22.95
C ALA A 124 7.73 -21.11 -24.20
N GLU A 125 8.49 -20.03 -24.42
CA GLU A 125 9.46 -19.88 -25.51
C GLU A 125 10.56 -20.95 -25.46
N LYS A 126 10.95 -21.39 -24.25
CA LYS A 126 11.91 -22.48 -24.04
C LYS A 126 11.30 -23.88 -24.03
N HIS A 127 9.98 -24.00 -24.22
CA HIS A 127 9.26 -25.28 -24.18
C HIS A 127 9.45 -26.08 -22.88
N CYS A 128 9.62 -25.40 -21.75
CA CYS A 128 9.70 -26.04 -20.43
C CYS A 128 8.26 -26.38 -19.96
N PHE A 129 7.79 -27.61 -20.16
CA PHE A 129 6.42 -28.05 -19.79
C PHE A 129 6.37 -29.14 -18.72
N GLU A 130 7.50 -29.38 -18.03
CA GLU A 130 7.60 -30.35 -16.93
C GLU A 130 6.64 -30.05 -15.77
#